data_AF-A0AAJ4PCQ4-F1
#
_entry.id   AF-A0AAJ4PCQ4-F1
#
_cell.length_a   1.000
_cell.length_b   1.000
_cell.length_c   1.000
_cell.angle_alpha   90.00
_cell.angle_beta   90.00
_cell.angle_gamma   90.00
#
_symmetry.space_group_name_H-M   'P 1'
#
loop_
_entity.id
_entity.type
_entity.pdbx_description
1 polymer ?
#
loop_
_entity_poly.entity_id
_entity_poly.type
_entity_poly.pdbx_seq_one_letter_code
_entity_poly.pdbx_strand_id
1 'polypeptide(L)'
;MVDTILLILILIVVIALGLGADLVQVARAMMMSVGCIMTQQCHTNDCPVGVATTVPDKEKGLVVESPTQIIAKHLLYRTENGEIITGEQYVNRMYKPLKEVV
;
A
#
# COMPACT_ATOMS: atom_id res chain seq x y z
N MET A 1 -6.05 12.76 15.60
CA MET A 1 -5.93 11.28 15.70
C MET A 1 -5.10 10.73 14.55
N VAL A 2 -5.38 11.13 13.31
CA VAL A 2 -4.55 10.80 12.13
C VAL A 2 -3.13 11.38 12.22
N ASP A 3 -2.98 12.58 12.78
CA ASP A 3 -1.66 13.27 12.86
C ASP A 3 -0.69 12.56 13.81
N THR A 4 -1.18 12.08 14.96
CA THR A 4 -0.38 11.34 15.93
C THR A 4 0.03 9.97 15.38
N ILE A 5 -0.86 9.28 14.67
CA ILE A 5 -0.57 8.00 14.03
C ILE A 5 0.48 8.17 12.91
N LEU A 6 0.41 9.27 12.15
CA LEU A 6 1.36 9.55 11.08
C LEU A 6 2.78 9.83 11.62
N LEU A 7 2.88 10.60 12.71
CA LEU A 7 4.15 10.84 13.40
C LEU A 7 4.79 9.55 13.95
N ILE A 8 3.98 8.68 14.55
CA ILE A 8 4.44 7.38 15.06
C ILE A 8 4.94 6.51 13.91
N LEU A 9 4.22 6.48 12.78
CA LEU A 9 4.60 5.66 11.63
C LEU A 9 5.96 6.07 11.05
N ILE A 10 6.20 7.37 10.86
CA ILE A 10 7.47 7.89 10.33
C ILE A 10 8.63 7.50 11.25
N LEU A 11 8.44 7.61 12.57
CA LEU A 11 9.47 7.24 13.54
C LEU A 11 9.82 5.75 13.46
N ILE A 12 8.81 4.87 13.36
CA ILE A 12 9.04 3.41 13.28
C ILE A 12 9.83 3.06 12.00
N VAL A 13 9.51 3.68 10.87
CA VAL A 13 10.23 3.45 9.61
C VAL A 13 11.69 3.88 9.73
N VAL A 14 11.96 5.08 10.26
CA VAL A 14 13.32 5.60 10.43
C VAL A 14 14.14 4.73 11.39
N ILE A 15 13.54 4.30 12.50
CA ILE A 15 14.21 3.42 13.47
C ILE A 15 14.51 2.06 12.84
N ALA A 16 13.54 1.44 12.14
CA ALA A 16 13.74 0.14 11.50
C ALA A 16 14.86 0.20 10.44
N LEU A 17 14.89 1.26 9.62
CA LEU A 17 15.98 1.49 8.67
C LEU A 17 17.32 1.72 9.39
N GLY A 18 17.32 2.46 10.50
CA GLY A 18 18.52 2.70 11.33
C GLY A 18 19.05 1.45 12.03
N LEU A 19 18.16 0.48 12.33
CA LEU A 19 18.52 -0.83 12.89
C LEU A 19 19.01 -1.83 11.81
N GLY A 20 19.03 -1.43 10.55
CA GLY A 20 19.51 -2.26 9.44
C GLY A 20 18.43 -3.08 8.74
N ALA A 21 17.15 -2.71 8.84
CA ALA A 21 16.13 -3.33 8.01
C ALA A 21 16.31 -2.93 6.54
N ASP A 22 16.41 -3.92 5.65
CA ASP A 22 16.48 -3.68 4.21
C ASP A 22 15.13 -3.20 3.62
N LEU A 23 14.02 -3.54 4.30
CA LEU A 23 12.67 -3.25 3.83
C LEU A 23 11.71 -3.04 5.00
N VAL A 24 10.87 -2.00 4.92
CA VAL A 24 9.78 -1.73 5.87
C VAL A 24 8.47 -1.63 5.10
N GLN A 25 7.50 -2.50 5.40
CA GLN A 25 6.18 -2.47 4.77
C GLN A 25 5.14 -1.86 5.70
N VAL A 26 4.31 -0.98 5.15
CA VAL A 26 3.23 -0.34 5.90
C VAL A 26 1.88 -0.73 5.29
N ALA A 27 1.22 -1.75 5.85
CA ALA A 27 -0.05 -2.23 5.30
C ALA A 27 -1.21 -1.25 5.54
N ARG A 28 -1.32 -0.69 6.76
CA ARG A 28 -2.50 0.09 7.16
C ARG A 28 -2.64 1.40 6.37
N ALA A 29 -1.53 2.12 6.17
CA ALA A 29 -1.52 3.35 5.39
C ALA A 29 -1.94 3.09 3.93
N MET A 30 -1.51 1.97 3.35
CA MET A 30 -1.87 1.58 1.99
C MET A 30 -3.35 1.17 1.88
N MET A 31 -3.90 0.49 2.88
CA MET A 31 -5.35 0.20 2.89
C MET A 31 -6.18 1.48 2.97
N MET A 32 -5.76 2.45 3.78
CA MET A 32 -6.45 3.74 3.88
C MET A 32 -6.33 4.56 2.60
N SER A 33 -5.17 4.55 1.92
CA SER A 33 -4.99 5.27 0.65
C SER A 33 -5.88 4.73 -0.47
N VAL A 34 -6.16 3.42 -0.46
CA VAL A 34 -7.08 2.77 -1.40
C VAL A 34 -8.56 3.03 -1.07
N GLY A 35 -8.90 3.31 0.20
CA GLY A 35 -10.29 3.63 0.59
C GLY A 35 -10.80 2.93 1.87
N CYS A 36 -9.94 2.29 2.66
CA CYS A 36 -10.35 1.67 3.92
C CYS A 36 -10.81 2.73 4.94
N ILE A 37 -12.03 2.58 5.42
CA ILE A 37 -12.67 3.46 6.43
C ILE A 37 -12.63 2.87 7.86
N MET A 38 -11.84 1.82 8.08
CA MET A 38 -11.62 1.20 9.40
C MET A 38 -12.89 0.69 10.11
N THR A 39 -13.80 0.02 9.39
CA THR A 39 -15.02 -0.56 9.99
C THR A 39 -14.78 -1.75 10.92
N GLN A 40 -13.59 -2.36 10.87
CA GLN A 40 -13.21 -3.54 11.66
C GLN A 40 -14.09 -4.78 11.41
N GLN A 41 -14.80 -4.82 10.28
CA GLN A 41 -15.62 -5.95 9.83
C GLN A 41 -14.92 -6.82 8.79
N CYS A 42 -13.59 -6.73 8.67
CA CYS A 42 -12.84 -7.42 7.62
C CYS A 42 -13.00 -8.96 7.70
N HIS A 43 -13.19 -9.51 8.90
CA HIS A 43 -13.31 -10.95 9.14
C HIS A 43 -14.70 -11.50 8.83
N THR A 44 -15.72 -10.66 8.68
CA THR A 44 -17.11 -11.09 8.42
C THR A 44 -17.41 -11.21 6.92
N ASN A 45 -16.42 -10.95 6.07
CA ASN A 45 -16.58 -10.82 4.62
C ASN A 45 -17.57 -9.70 4.19
N ASP A 46 -17.85 -8.76 5.10
CA ASP A 46 -18.83 -7.68 4.94
C ASP A 46 -18.16 -6.30 4.95
N CYS A 47 -17.14 -6.12 4.13
CA CYS A 47 -16.51 -4.81 3.99
C CYS A 47 -17.41 -3.90 3.13
N PRO A 48 -17.93 -2.77 3.66
CA PRO A 48 -18.84 -1.90 2.91
C PRO A 48 -18.16 -1.13 1.77
N VAL A 49 -16.84 -0.98 1.83
CA VAL A 49 -16.02 -0.26 0.82
C VAL A 49 -15.33 -1.21 -0.16
N GLY A 50 -15.62 -2.51 -0.11
CA GLY A 50 -15.08 -3.46 -1.08
C GLY A 50 -13.59 -3.80 -0.95
N VAL A 51 -12.89 -3.30 0.07
CA VAL A 51 -11.44 -3.53 0.26
C VAL A 51 -11.13 -4.96 0.73
N ALA A 52 -11.96 -5.51 1.62
CA ALA A 52 -11.75 -6.82 2.23
C ALA A 52 -13.03 -7.67 2.19
N THR A 53 -13.46 -8.02 0.98
CA THR A 53 -14.62 -8.88 0.73
C THR A 53 -14.41 -9.70 -0.54
N THR A 54 -15.00 -10.88 -0.59
CA THR A 54 -15.10 -11.73 -1.79
C THR A 54 -16.53 -11.79 -2.35
N VAL A 55 -17.44 -10.96 -1.81
CA VAL A 55 -18.84 -10.89 -2.25
C VAL A 55 -18.92 -9.96 -3.45
N PRO A 56 -19.36 -10.43 -4.64
CA PRO A 56 -19.31 -9.64 -5.88
C PRO A 56 -20.03 -8.29 -5.82
N ASP A 57 -21.11 -8.19 -5.04
CA ASP A 57 -21.85 -6.94 -4.88
C ASP A 57 -21.14 -5.93 -3.97
N LYS A 58 -20.35 -6.40 -3.00
CA LYS A 58 -19.60 -5.54 -2.08
C LYS A 58 -18.25 -5.15 -2.66
N GLU A 59 -17.63 -5.99 -3.47
CA GLU A 59 -16.41 -5.67 -4.23
C GLU A 59 -16.60 -4.44 -5.12
N LYS A 60 -17.78 -4.26 -5.72
CA LYS A 60 -18.16 -3.06 -6.50
C LYS A 60 -18.10 -1.76 -5.68
N GLY A 61 -18.12 -1.84 -4.35
CA GLY A 61 -17.95 -0.69 -3.46
C GLY A 61 -16.54 -0.09 -3.50
N LEU A 62 -15.55 -0.81 -4.05
CA LEU A 62 -14.20 -0.31 -4.25
C LEU A 62 -14.14 0.60 -5.50
N VAL A 63 -14.43 1.89 -5.30
CA VAL A 63 -14.46 2.90 -6.37
C VAL A 63 -13.07 3.53 -6.57
N VAL A 64 -12.14 2.77 -7.15
CA VAL A 64 -10.81 3.27 -7.55
C VAL A 64 -10.46 2.81 -8.96
N GLU A 65 -9.87 3.69 -9.77
CA GLU A 65 -9.47 3.36 -11.15
C GLU A 65 -8.41 2.25 -11.20
N SER A 66 -7.42 2.31 -10.28
CA SER A 66 -6.42 1.28 -10.10
C SER A 66 -5.87 1.31 -8.68
N PRO A 67 -6.14 0.28 -7.86
CA PRO A 67 -5.54 0.16 -6.53
C PRO A 67 -4.01 0.19 -6.59
N THR A 68 -3.43 -0.44 -7.62
CA THR A 68 -1.98 -0.49 -7.82
C THR A 68 -1.39 0.89 -8.06
N GLN A 69 -2.02 1.74 -8.87
CA GLN A 69 -1.50 3.09 -9.15
C GLN A 69 -1.57 3.98 -7.91
N ILE A 70 -2.67 3.91 -7.16
CA ILE A 70 -2.83 4.68 -5.91
C ILE A 70 -1.75 4.27 -4.91
N ILE A 71 -1.53 2.96 -4.72
CA ILE A 71 -0.51 2.45 -3.82
C ILE A 71 0.89 2.85 -4.30
N ALA A 72 1.18 2.73 -5.60
CA ALA A 72 2.48 3.06 -6.18
C ALA A 72 2.90 4.53 -5.94
N LYS A 73 1.94 5.45 -5.84
CA LYS A 73 2.18 6.86 -5.49
C LYS A 73 2.72 7.05 -4.06
N HIS A 74 2.41 6.12 -3.15
CA HIS A 74 2.75 6.23 -1.73
C HIS A 74 3.92 5.33 -1.31
N LEU A 75 4.46 4.54 -2.25
CA LEU A 75 5.59 3.64 -2.01
C LEU A 75 6.91 4.28 -2.43
N LEU A 76 7.94 4.04 -1.63
CA LEU A 76 9.33 4.35 -1.94
C LEU A 76 10.13 3.05 -1.79
N TYR A 77 11.03 2.82 -2.73
CA TYR A 77 11.89 1.64 -2.75
C TYR A 77 13.35 2.09 -2.75
N ARG A 78 14.17 1.40 -1.95
CA ARG A 78 15.62 1.54 -2.02
C ARG A 78 16.15 0.47 -2.97
N THR A 79 16.91 0.89 -3.97
CA THR A 79 17.61 -0.02 -4.88
C THR A 79 18.87 -0.58 -4.23
N GLU A 80 19.42 -1.66 -4.78
CA GLU A 80 20.72 -2.22 -4.37
C GLU A 80 21.87 -1.18 -4.39
N ASN A 81 21.78 -0.18 -5.26
CA ASN A 81 22.76 0.89 -5.40
C ASN A 81 22.57 2.03 -4.39
N GLY A 82 21.56 1.93 -3.52
CA GLY A 82 21.23 2.94 -2.51
C GLY A 82 20.37 4.10 -3.00
N GLU A 83 19.99 4.14 -4.28
CA GLU A 83 19.06 5.13 -4.83
C GLU A 83 17.64 4.87 -4.34
N ILE A 84 16.91 5.94 -3.98
CA ILE A 84 15.49 5.88 -3.61
C ILE A 84 14.65 6.16 -4.86
N ILE A 85 13.86 5.17 -5.27
CA ILE A 85 12.94 5.25 -6.41
C ILE A 85 11.48 5.23 -5.92
N THR A 86 10.59 5.86 -6.68
CA THR A 86 9.14 5.83 -6.39
C THR A 86 8.53 4.48 -6.76
N GLY A 87 7.38 4.15 -6.17
CA GLY A 87 6.65 2.94 -6.55
C GLY A 87 6.19 2.95 -8.00
N GLU A 88 5.92 4.12 -8.58
CA GLU A 88 5.64 4.26 -10.00
C GLU A 88 6.86 3.90 -10.87
N GLN A 89 8.05 4.38 -10.50
CA GLN A 89 9.30 4.01 -11.17
C GLN A 89 9.57 2.50 -11.04
N TYR A 90 9.30 1.93 -9.86
CA TYR A 90 9.42 0.49 -9.63
C TYR A 90 8.47 -0.33 -10.54
N VAL A 91 7.19 0.05 -10.61
CA VAL A 91 6.19 -0.63 -11.46
C VAL A 91 6.58 -0.57 -12.94
N ASN A 92 7.07 0.58 -13.40
CA ASN A 92 7.50 0.73 -14.79
C ASN A 92 8.78 -0.05 -15.11
N ARG A 93 9.72 -0.16 -14.16
CA ARG A 93 11.02 -0.83 -14.35
C ARG A 93 10.96 -2.35 -14.23
N MET A 94 10.11 -2.87 -13.33
CA MET A 94 10.07 -4.31 -13.01
C MET A 94 8.76 -4.98 -13.42
N TYR A 95 7.61 -4.36 -13.13
CA TYR A 95 6.30 -5.03 -13.27
C TYR A 95 5.74 -5.02 -14.70
N LYS A 96 5.81 -3.88 -15.42
CA LYS A 96 5.41 -3.81 -16.84
C LYS A 96 6.15 -4.80 -17.74
N PRO A 97 7.50 -4.90 -17.70
CA PRO A 97 8.20 -5.86 -18.55
C PRO A 97 7.86 -7.32 -18.21
N LEU A 98 7.54 -7.66 -16.96
CA LEU A 98 7.06 -9.01 -16.60
C LEU A 98 5.72 -9.37 -17.27
N LYS A 99 4.80 -8.41 -17.44
CA LYS A 99 3.52 -8.63 -18.12
C LYS A 99 3.64 -8.79 -19.63
N GLU A 100 4.72 -8.32 -20.23
CA GLU A 100 4.96 -8.49 -21.67
C GLU A 100 5.60 -9.86 -22.00
N VAL A 101 6.09 -10.56 -20.97
CA VAL A 101 6.78 -11.86 -21.09
C VAL A 101 5.87 -13.05 -20.77
N VAL A 102 4.72 -12.82 -20.12
CA VAL A 102 3.69 -13.83 -19.82
C VAL A 102 2.51 -13.67 -20.76
#